data_AF-A0AA36CLV1-F1
#
_entry.id   AF-A0AA36CLV1-F1
#
_cell.length_a   1.000
_cell.length_b   1.000
_cell.length_c   1.000
_cell.angle_alpha   90.00
_cell.angle_beta   90.00
_cell.angle_gamma   90.00
#
_symmetry.space_group_name_H-M   'P 1'
#
loop_
_entity.id
_entity.type
_entity.pdbx_description
1 polymer ?
#
loop_
_entity_poly.entity_id
_entity_poly.type
_entity_poly.pdbx_seq_one_letter_code
_entity_poly.pdbx_strand_id
1 'polypeptide(L)'
;MQTVFYLIALFVVACQAQDSSTTTTTTMTTGTETTTTEGTETTTTANTETTTTGAETTTTDADSYSGSCVDTNSNCATWVSNGFCTNTAYTIEQRGQYCAKSCNLQPACSGSDTTCSDTSSNCANWVANGFCTNTFYTNSQKAQYCGASCNLCSSSGDDSSSSCTDGSTNCANWVANGFCSNTFYTTAQKTQYCGSSCNLC
;
A
#
# COMPACT_ATOMS: atom_id res chain seq x y z
N MET A 1 7.86 -37.46 -47.13
CA MET A 1 9.31 -37.39 -47.45
C MET A 1 9.63 -35.91 -47.48
N GLN A 2 10.54 -35.31 -46.72
CA GLN A 2 11.58 -35.75 -45.81
C GLN A 2 11.97 -34.46 -45.07
N THR A 3 12.02 -34.51 -43.73
CA THR A 3 12.91 -33.76 -42.82
C THR A 3 13.36 -32.33 -43.17
N VAL A 4 13.09 -31.35 -42.28
CA VAL A 4 14.16 -30.67 -41.51
C VAL A 4 13.61 -30.29 -40.15
N PHE A 5 14.17 -30.97 -39.15
CA PHE A 5 14.02 -30.78 -37.72
C PHE A 5 15.18 -29.90 -37.23
N TYR A 6 14.97 -29.24 -36.09
CA TYR A 6 16.00 -28.71 -35.17
C TYR A 6 16.90 -27.57 -35.64
N LEU A 7 16.72 -26.40 -35.01
CA LEU A 7 17.82 -25.65 -34.41
C LEU A 7 17.27 -24.80 -33.25
N ILE A 8 17.26 -25.43 -32.07
CA ILE A 8 17.20 -24.79 -30.77
C ILE A 8 18.59 -24.21 -30.52
N ALA A 9 18.71 -22.88 -30.48
CA ALA A 9 19.85 -22.18 -29.91
C ALA A 9 19.32 -21.44 -28.67
N LEU A 10 19.46 -21.98 -27.47
CA LEU A 10 20.62 -21.76 -26.58
C LEU A 10 21.09 -20.29 -26.58
N PHE A 11 20.42 -19.46 -25.79
CA PHE A 11 21.07 -18.33 -25.14
C PHE A 11 20.87 -18.46 -23.63
N VAL A 12 21.79 -19.21 -23.03
CA VAL A 12 22.15 -19.08 -21.62
C VAL A 12 22.93 -17.77 -21.52
N VAL A 13 22.30 -16.72 -21.01
CA VAL A 13 23.03 -15.51 -20.58
C VAL A 13 23.19 -15.59 -19.08
N ALA A 14 24.47 -15.62 -18.69
CA ALA A 14 24.97 -15.82 -17.35
C ALA A 14 24.48 -14.73 -16.37
N CYS A 15 24.11 -15.20 -15.18
CA CYS A 15 24.01 -14.42 -13.97
C CYS A 15 25.41 -13.94 -13.58
N GLN A 16 25.66 -12.63 -13.68
CA GLN A 16 26.83 -12.01 -13.08
C GLN A 16 26.34 -11.19 -11.89
N ALA A 17 26.51 -11.76 -10.69
CA ALA A 17 26.52 -11.01 -9.46
C ALA A 17 27.73 -10.06 -9.48
N GLN A 18 27.49 -8.78 -9.18
CA GLN A 18 28.54 -7.85 -8.76
C GLN A 18 28.19 -7.37 -7.36
N ASP A 19 29.01 -7.85 -6.44
CA ASP A 19 29.15 -7.43 -5.06
C ASP A 19 29.82 -6.04 -5.00
N SER A 20 29.71 -5.40 -3.85
CA SER A 20 30.51 -4.27 -3.35
C SER A 20 30.14 -2.85 -3.81
N SER A 21 29.55 -2.07 -2.88
CA SER A 21 30.35 -1.04 -2.20
C SER A 21 29.62 -0.52 -0.97
N THR A 22 30.16 -0.89 0.19
CA THR A 22 29.93 -0.27 1.50
C THR A 22 30.53 1.13 1.50
N THR A 23 29.74 2.16 1.83
CA THR A 23 30.28 3.48 2.20
C THR A 23 29.86 3.79 3.62
N THR A 24 30.78 3.55 4.55
CA THR A 24 30.80 4.10 5.90
C THR A 24 31.39 5.50 5.83
N THR A 25 30.66 6.53 6.24
CA THR A 25 31.26 7.82 6.59
C THR A 25 30.71 8.36 7.91
N THR A 26 31.66 8.40 8.83
CA THR A 26 31.80 9.00 10.15
C THR A 26 31.05 10.31 10.46
N THR A 27 30.43 10.26 11.64
CA THR A 27 30.21 11.26 12.71
C THR A 27 30.88 12.63 12.59
N MET A 28 30.11 13.69 12.85
CA MET A 28 30.60 14.94 13.44
C MET A 28 29.69 15.33 14.62
N THR A 29 30.28 15.37 15.81
CA THR A 29 29.73 15.84 17.07
C THR A 29 30.33 17.21 17.38
N THR A 30 29.48 18.22 17.61
CA THR A 30 29.79 19.50 18.29
C THR A 30 28.46 19.94 18.92
N GLY A 31 28.28 20.24 20.20
CA GLY A 31 29.21 20.80 21.18
C GLY A 31 28.71 22.20 21.59
N THR A 32 27.66 22.23 22.42
CA THR A 32 27.24 23.23 23.43
C THR A 32 27.52 24.73 23.23
N GLU A 33 26.48 25.57 23.39
CA GLU A 33 26.55 26.71 24.32
C GLU A 33 25.17 27.20 24.78
N THR A 34 25.10 27.44 26.09
CA THR A 34 23.98 27.93 26.89
C THR A 34 23.95 29.45 26.86
N THR A 35 22.77 30.07 26.84
CA THR A 35 22.62 31.45 27.34
C THR A 35 21.26 31.62 28.02
N THR A 36 21.34 31.85 29.32
CA THR A 36 20.30 32.33 30.25
C THR A 36 20.15 33.85 30.12
N THR A 37 18.95 34.40 30.37
CA THR A 37 18.59 35.66 31.11
C THR A 37 17.07 35.89 30.86
N GLU A 38 16.14 35.65 31.79
CA GLU A 38 15.73 36.38 33.02
C GLU A 38 15.00 37.73 32.80
N GLY A 39 13.78 37.81 33.37
CA GLY A 39 13.05 39.03 33.76
C GLY A 39 11.90 39.47 32.83
N THR A 40 10.70 39.87 33.26
CA THR A 40 10.10 40.07 34.60
C THR A 40 8.58 40.24 34.43
N GLU A 41 7.84 39.76 35.44
CA GLU A 41 6.48 40.03 35.92
C GLU A 41 5.54 41.00 35.16
N THR A 42 4.24 40.64 35.10
CA THR A 42 3.19 41.42 35.80
C THR A 42 1.95 40.56 36.09
N THR A 43 1.62 40.53 37.37
CA THR A 43 0.46 40.06 38.14
C THR A 43 -0.91 40.52 37.62
N THR A 44 -1.97 39.70 37.80
CA THR A 44 -3.19 40.04 38.61
C THR A 44 -4.32 39.00 38.46
N THR A 45 -4.53 38.28 39.57
CA THR A 45 -5.79 37.92 40.26
C THR A 45 -6.86 37.02 39.61
N ALA A 46 -6.82 35.76 40.08
CA ALA A 46 -7.90 34.93 40.63
C ALA A 46 -9.38 35.27 40.36
N ASN A 47 -10.14 34.22 39.99
CA ASN A 47 -11.24 33.82 40.86
C ASN A 47 -11.45 32.29 40.84
N THR A 48 -11.52 31.75 42.05
CA THR A 48 -11.81 30.37 42.42
C THR A 48 -13.30 30.10 42.30
N GLU A 49 -13.71 28.97 41.70
CA GLU A 49 -14.82 28.20 42.25
C GLU A 49 -14.69 26.71 41.93
N THR A 50 -14.76 25.95 43.02
CA THR A 50 -14.71 24.49 43.11
C THR A 50 -16.06 23.90 42.72
N THR A 51 -16.09 22.83 41.92
CA THR A 51 -17.12 21.80 42.04
C THR A 51 -16.52 20.43 41.76
N THR A 52 -16.55 19.61 42.80
CA THR A 52 -16.13 18.22 42.84
C THR A 52 -17.20 17.31 42.22
N THR A 53 -16.74 16.13 41.77
CA THR A 53 -17.48 14.86 41.69
C THR A 53 -18.14 14.54 40.34
N GLY A 54 -17.43 13.70 39.61
CA GLY A 54 -17.90 12.98 38.43
C GLY A 54 -16.72 12.34 37.71
N ALA A 55 -15.95 11.50 38.40
CA ALA A 55 -14.96 10.64 37.76
C ALA A 55 -15.72 9.57 36.95
N GLU A 56 -16.17 9.96 35.76
CA GLU A 56 -16.56 9.03 34.72
C GLU A 56 -15.28 8.65 33.99
N THR A 57 -14.88 7.39 34.20
CA THR A 57 -13.80 6.73 33.48
C THR A 57 -14.16 6.73 31.99
N THR A 58 -13.76 7.78 31.28
CA THR A 58 -13.77 7.81 29.82
C THR A 58 -12.66 6.87 29.36
N THR A 59 -13.06 5.63 29.13
CA THR A 59 -12.20 4.64 28.50
C THR A 59 -11.98 5.11 27.07
N THR A 60 -10.73 5.47 26.78
CA THR A 60 -10.08 5.57 25.48
C THR A 60 -10.91 5.14 24.26
N ASP A 61 -11.31 6.13 23.45
CA ASP A 61 -11.43 6.00 21.99
C ASP A 61 -11.06 7.35 21.36
N ALA A 62 -9.76 7.65 21.37
CA ALA A 62 -9.18 8.89 20.85
C ALA A 62 -8.75 8.80 19.36
N ASP A 63 -9.05 7.69 18.68
CA ASP A 63 -8.61 7.44 17.30
C ASP A 63 -9.77 7.01 16.38
N SER A 64 -10.97 7.56 16.57
CA SER A 64 -12.12 7.26 15.70
C SER A 64 -12.28 8.31 14.60
N TYR A 65 -11.70 8.04 13.43
CA TYR A 65 -11.89 8.81 12.20
C TYR A 65 -13.16 8.34 11.45
N SER A 66 -14.09 9.27 11.18
CA SER A 66 -15.36 8.98 10.51
C SER A 66 -15.46 9.47 9.05
N GLY A 67 -14.36 9.93 8.46
CA GLY A 67 -14.33 10.45 7.09
C GLY A 67 -14.19 9.37 5.99
N SER A 68 -13.97 9.80 4.74
CA SER A 68 -13.80 8.88 3.61
C SER A 68 -12.47 8.14 3.68
N CYS A 69 -12.48 6.83 3.42
CA CYS A 69 -11.27 6.03 3.38
C CYS A 69 -10.59 6.08 2.01
N VAL A 70 -9.90 7.19 1.75
CA VAL A 70 -9.11 7.38 0.53
C VAL A 70 -7.83 8.13 0.86
N ASP A 71 -6.77 7.87 0.11
CA ASP A 71 -5.59 8.72 0.11
C ASP A 71 -5.83 9.84 -0.89
N THR A 72 -5.82 11.08 -0.42
CA THR A 72 -5.99 12.26 -1.26
C THR A 72 -4.64 12.86 -1.69
N ASN A 73 -3.55 12.49 -1.00
CA ASN A 73 -2.21 12.93 -1.32
C ASN A 73 -1.39 11.82 -1.99
N SER A 74 -0.69 12.14 -3.07
CA SER A 74 0.19 11.18 -3.76
C SER A 74 1.44 10.79 -2.95
N ASN A 75 1.80 11.54 -1.92
CA ASN A 75 2.98 11.27 -1.09
C ASN A 75 2.69 10.38 0.12
N CYS A 76 1.49 9.81 0.25
CA CYS A 76 1.11 9.04 1.42
C CYS A 76 2.09 7.90 1.73
N ALA A 77 2.54 7.13 0.72
CA ALA A 77 3.55 6.08 0.91
C ALA A 77 4.85 6.60 1.58
N THR A 78 5.36 7.74 1.11
CA THR A 78 6.55 8.40 1.67
C THR A 78 6.27 8.92 3.08
N TRP A 79 5.12 9.54 3.32
CA TRP A 79 4.77 10.13 4.61
C TRP A 79 4.54 9.08 5.69
N VAL A 80 3.86 7.98 5.36
CA VAL A 80 3.71 6.82 6.25
C VAL A 80 5.07 6.26 6.64
N SER A 81 5.98 6.10 5.67
CA SER A 81 7.34 5.64 5.92
C SER A 81 8.14 6.57 6.85
N ASN A 82 7.83 7.86 6.83
CA ASN A 82 8.43 8.88 7.70
C ASN A 82 7.65 9.08 9.03
N GLY A 83 6.69 8.21 9.35
CA GLY A 83 5.98 8.24 10.62
C GLY A 83 4.80 9.21 10.69
N PHE A 84 4.26 9.67 9.55
CA PHE A 84 3.10 10.58 9.53
C PHE A 84 1.89 10.04 10.31
N CYS A 85 1.63 8.74 10.21
CA CYS A 85 0.47 8.12 10.86
C CYS A 85 0.61 8.02 12.39
N THR A 86 1.82 8.10 12.92
CA THR A 86 2.11 7.98 14.37
C THR A 86 2.54 9.31 15.00
N ASN A 87 2.75 10.34 14.19
CA ASN A 87 3.19 11.64 14.65
C ASN A 87 2.03 12.41 15.31
N THR A 88 2.16 12.68 16.61
CA THR A 88 1.16 13.37 17.44
C THR A 88 1.02 14.86 17.12
N ALA A 89 1.92 15.44 16.32
CA ALA A 89 1.77 16.80 15.80
C ALA A 89 0.61 16.92 14.79
N TYR A 90 0.18 15.79 14.21
CA TYR A 90 -0.97 15.74 13.30
C TYR A 90 -2.17 15.10 13.99
N THR A 91 -3.32 15.78 13.95
CA THR A 91 -4.57 15.21 14.48
C THR A 91 -5.03 14.03 13.62
N ILE A 92 -5.95 13.22 14.14
CA ILE A 92 -6.51 12.12 13.36
C ILE A 92 -7.27 12.61 12.12
N GLU A 93 -7.89 13.79 12.20
CA GLU A 93 -8.56 14.43 11.05
C GLU A 93 -7.57 14.86 9.98
N GLN A 94 -6.40 15.39 10.36
CA GLN A 94 -5.35 15.75 9.41
C GLN A 94 -4.73 14.50 8.77
N ARG A 95 -4.49 13.46 9.57
CA ARG A 95 -4.03 12.16 9.05
C ARG A 95 -5.05 11.59 8.07
N GLY A 96 -6.35 11.69 8.37
CA GLY A 96 -7.43 11.19 7.54
C GLY A 96 -7.72 12.04 6.30
N GLN A 97 -7.55 13.36 6.39
CA GLN A 97 -7.72 14.25 5.25
C GLN A 97 -6.76 13.90 4.11
N TYR A 98 -5.51 13.55 4.45
CA TYR A 98 -4.47 13.30 3.46
C TYR A 98 -4.29 11.83 3.11
N CYS A 99 -4.23 10.97 4.12
CA CYS A 99 -3.74 9.60 3.98
C CYS A 99 -4.55 8.60 4.81
N ALA A 100 -5.89 8.72 4.85
CA ALA A 100 -6.74 7.86 5.66
C ALA A 100 -6.48 6.37 5.42
N LYS A 101 -6.39 5.98 4.14
CA LYS A 101 -6.20 4.57 3.73
C LYS A 101 -4.80 4.10 4.08
N SER A 102 -3.77 4.85 3.69
CA SER A 102 -2.38 4.52 3.98
C SER A 102 -2.07 4.49 5.49
N CYS A 103 -2.77 5.29 6.30
CA CYS A 103 -2.65 5.27 7.76
C CYS A 103 -3.59 4.26 8.46
N ASN A 104 -4.39 3.50 7.70
CA ASN A 104 -5.34 2.52 8.23
C ASN A 104 -6.25 3.11 9.34
N LEU A 105 -6.71 4.35 9.20
CA LEU A 105 -7.45 5.03 10.27
C LEU A 105 -8.82 4.40 10.51
N GLN A 106 -9.02 3.90 11.71
CA GLN A 106 -10.28 3.27 12.11
C GLN A 106 -11.31 4.32 12.52
N PRO A 107 -12.62 4.01 12.45
CA PRO A 107 -13.23 2.87 11.75
C PRO A 107 -13.36 3.08 10.23
N ALA A 108 -13.14 4.29 9.71
CA ALA A 108 -13.35 4.58 8.29
C ALA A 108 -12.58 3.62 7.35
N CYS A 109 -11.36 3.25 7.74
CA CYS A 109 -10.46 2.39 6.98
C CYS A 109 -10.29 1.00 7.57
N SER A 110 -11.30 0.45 8.25
CA SER A 110 -11.33 -0.96 8.71
C SER A 110 -11.24 -2.02 7.60
N GLY A 111 -10.87 -1.65 6.37
CA GLY A 111 -10.60 -2.54 5.24
C GLY A 111 -9.16 -3.04 5.14
N SER A 112 -8.25 -2.63 6.03
CA SER A 112 -6.90 -3.20 6.08
C SER A 112 -6.87 -4.39 7.04
N ASP A 113 -6.91 -5.59 6.46
CA ASP A 113 -6.30 -6.80 7.01
C ASP A 113 -6.63 -7.19 8.47
N THR A 114 -7.91 -7.27 8.81
CA THR A 114 -8.33 -8.10 9.97
C THR A 114 -9.19 -9.31 9.61
N THR A 115 -9.47 -9.54 8.33
CA THR A 115 -10.09 -10.80 7.86
C THR A 115 -9.51 -11.30 6.56
N CYS A 116 -8.22 -11.07 6.29
CA CYS A 116 -7.57 -11.94 5.30
C CYS A 116 -7.26 -13.30 5.93
N SER A 117 -8.29 -14.13 5.91
CA SER A 117 -8.29 -15.49 6.40
C SER A 117 -9.09 -16.34 5.44
N ASP A 118 -8.84 -17.63 5.45
CA ASP A 118 -9.74 -18.56 4.76
C ASP A 118 -11.08 -18.59 5.48
N THR A 119 -12.13 -18.14 4.80
CA THR A 119 -13.50 -18.17 5.35
C THR A 119 -14.13 -19.55 5.22
N SER A 120 -13.58 -20.40 4.35
CA SER A 120 -14.00 -21.79 4.15
C SER A 120 -12.97 -22.78 4.67
N SER A 121 -13.42 -23.78 5.43
CA SER A 121 -12.58 -24.92 5.83
C SER A 121 -12.12 -25.79 4.64
N ASN A 122 -12.72 -25.62 3.47
CA ASN A 122 -12.38 -26.36 2.25
C ASN A 122 -11.28 -25.69 1.43
N CYS A 123 -10.72 -24.56 1.85
CA CYS A 123 -9.73 -23.84 1.06
C CYS A 123 -8.54 -24.70 0.65
N ALA A 124 -8.00 -25.53 1.56
CA ALA A 124 -6.94 -26.48 1.21
C ALA A 124 -7.31 -27.40 0.02
N ASN A 125 -8.54 -27.91 0.00
CA ASN A 125 -9.04 -28.74 -1.08
C ASN A 125 -9.27 -27.93 -2.36
N TRP A 126 -9.89 -26.75 -2.26
CA TRP A 126 -10.16 -25.90 -3.41
C TRP A 126 -8.89 -25.40 -4.08
N VAL A 127 -7.89 -25.00 -3.30
CA VAL A 127 -6.56 -24.61 -3.82
C VAL A 127 -5.89 -25.78 -4.51
N ALA A 128 -5.92 -26.99 -3.93
CA ALA A 128 -5.40 -28.20 -4.57
C ALA A 128 -6.13 -28.53 -5.90
N ASN A 129 -7.41 -28.17 -6.01
CA ASN A 129 -8.20 -28.31 -7.23
C ASN A 129 -8.12 -27.09 -8.17
N GLY A 130 -7.19 -26.16 -7.91
CA GLY A 130 -6.91 -25.03 -8.81
C GLY A 130 -7.84 -23.83 -8.65
N PHE A 131 -8.55 -23.67 -7.52
CA PHE A 131 -9.43 -22.53 -7.26
C PHE A 131 -8.72 -21.18 -7.43
N CYS A 132 -7.51 -21.03 -6.90
CA CYS A 132 -6.77 -19.78 -6.98
C CYS A 132 -6.33 -19.43 -8.42
N THR A 133 -6.10 -20.44 -9.26
CA THR A 133 -5.69 -20.28 -10.66
C THR A 133 -6.86 -20.29 -11.64
N ASN A 134 -8.07 -20.62 -11.18
CA ASN A 134 -9.25 -20.73 -12.03
C ASN A 134 -9.67 -19.34 -12.56
N THR A 135 -9.92 -19.23 -13.87
CA THR A 135 -10.31 -17.97 -14.53
C THR A 135 -11.80 -17.65 -14.41
N PHE A 136 -12.62 -18.61 -13.96
CA PHE A 136 -14.06 -18.41 -13.72
C PHE A 136 -14.32 -17.53 -12.49
N TYR A 137 -13.43 -17.58 -11.49
CA TYR A 137 -13.54 -16.77 -10.27
C TYR A 137 -12.64 -15.53 -10.37
N THR A 138 -13.18 -14.38 -9.98
CA THR A 138 -12.40 -13.14 -9.87
C THR A 138 -11.46 -13.19 -8.67
N ASN A 139 -10.42 -12.35 -8.65
CA ASN A 139 -9.53 -12.26 -7.49
C ASN A 139 -10.26 -11.82 -6.22
N SER A 140 -11.28 -10.97 -6.34
CA SER A 140 -12.15 -10.60 -5.22
C SER A 140 -12.93 -11.81 -4.66
N GLN A 141 -13.49 -12.67 -5.52
CA GLN A 141 -14.16 -13.89 -5.08
C GLN A 141 -13.18 -14.87 -4.44
N LYS A 142 -11.98 -15.01 -5.00
CA LYS A 142 -10.93 -15.84 -4.41
C LYS A 142 -10.49 -15.32 -3.04
N ALA A 143 -10.32 -14.01 -2.91
CA ALA A 143 -9.97 -13.35 -1.65
C ALA A 143 -11.07 -13.49 -0.60
N GLN A 144 -12.35 -13.40 -1.00
CA GLN A 144 -13.50 -13.57 -0.12
C GLN A 144 -13.55 -14.97 0.52
N TYR A 145 -13.22 -16.02 -0.25
CA TYR A 145 -13.35 -17.40 0.22
C TYR A 145 -12.06 -17.94 0.83
N CYS A 146 -10.94 -17.73 0.15
CA CYS A 146 -9.66 -18.34 0.46
C CYS A 146 -8.51 -17.35 0.31
N GLY A 147 -8.66 -16.14 0.86
CA GLY A 147 -7.66 -15.08 0.71
C GLY A 147 -6.28 -15.48 1.22
N ALA A 148 -6.20 -16.21 2.34
CA ALA A 148 -4.95 -16.70 2.88
C ALA A 148 -4.37 -17.84 2.04
N SER A 149 -5.16 -18.87 1.76
CA SER A 149 -4.73 -20.02 0.96
C SER A 149 -4.38 -19.67 -0.49
N CYS A 150 -4.97 -18.61 -1.06
CA CYS A 150 -4.63 -18.11 -2.39
C CYS A 150 -3.54 -17.04 -2.40
N ASN A 151 -2.95 -16.71 -1.24
CA ASN A 151 -1.95 -15.64 -1.09
C ASN A 151 -2.43 -14.28 -1.60
N LEU A 152 -3.70 -13.96 -1.40
CA LEU A 152 -4.33 -12.69 -1.82
C LEU A 152 -4.42 -11.67 -0.68
N CYS A 153 -3.88 -12.01 0.50
CA CYS A 153 -3.86 -11.16 1.71
C CYS A 153 -2.98 -9.91 1.65
N SER A 154 -2.43 -9.59 0.49
CA SER A 154 -1.67 -8.37 0.29
C SER A 154 -2.15 -7.60 -0.94
N SER A 155 -3.32 -7.98 -1.48
CA SER A 155 -3.83 -7.51 -2.76
C SER A 155 -5.22 -6.90 -2.67
N SER A 156 -5.66 -6.49 -1.47
CA SER A 156 -6.89 -5.68 -1.29
C SER A 156 -6.68 -4.21 -1.71
N GLY A 157 -5.47 -3.84 -2.11
CA GLY A 157 -5.25 -2.76 -3.08
C GLY A 157 -4.76 -3.39 -4.36
N ASP A 158 -5.50 -3.18 -5.45
CA ASP A 158 -4.95 -3.32 -6.79
C ASP A 158 -3.70 -2.43 -6.90
N ASP A 159 -2.55 -3.00 -6.59
CA ASP A 159 -1.24 -2.51 -6.99
C ASP A 159 -0.47 -3.75 -7.43
N SER A 160 -0.57 -4.00 -8.73
CA SER A 160 0.43 -4.75 -9.46
C SER A 160 1.77 -4.01 -9.33
N SER A 161 2.44 -4.16 -8.18
CA SER A 161 3.82 -3.73 -7.97
C SER A 161 4.82 -4.78 -8.46
N SER A 162 4.40 -5.71 -9.33
CA SER A 162 5.34 -6.27 -10.32
C SER A 162 5.52 -5.19 -11.39
N SER A 163 6.54 -4.34 -11.23
CA SER A 163 7.05 -3.39 -12.24
C SER A 163 6.12 -3.23 -13.45
N CYS A 164 5.09 -2.41 -13.31
CA CYS A 164 4.13 -2.22 -14.39
C CYS A 164 4.84 -1.56 -15.56
N THR A 165 5.08 -2.34 -16.61
CA THR A 165 5.75 -1.87 -17.82
C THR A 165 5.00 -2.40 -19.02
N ASP A 166 5.07 -1.68 -20.12
CA ASP A 166 4.59 -2.18 -21.40
C ASP A 166 5.43 -3.38 -21.83
N GLY A 167 4.77 -4.52 -22.07
CA GLY A 167 5.39 -5.72 -22.63
C GLY A 167 5.66 -5.62 -24.13
N SER A 168 5.23 -4.53 -24.77
CA SER A 168 5.38 -4.29 -26.20
C SER A 168 5.81 -2.85 -26.50
N THR A 169 6.76 -2.69 -27.41
CA THR A 169 7.17 -1.37 -27.92
C THR A 169 6.09 -0.71 -28.80
N ASN A 170 5.05 -1.45 -29.19
CA ASN A 170 3.97 -0.96 -30.04
C ASN A 170 2.80 -0.34 -29.26
N CYS A 171 2.88 -0.25 -27.93
CA CYS A 171 1.75 0.19 -27.11
C CYS A 171 1.23 1.58 -27.48
N ALA A 172 2.10 2.53 -27.81
CA ALA A 172 1.66 3.85 -28.31
C ALA A 172 0.71 3.74 -29.53
N ASN A 173 1.04 2.87 -30.50
CA ASN A 173 0.21 2.64 -31.66
C ASN A 173 -1.08 1.87 -31.30
N TRP A 174 -0.99 0.87 -30.45
CA TRP A 174 -2.14 0.05 -30.07
C TRP A 174 -3.16 0.84 -29.26
N VAL A 175 -2.71 1.66 -28.30
CA VAL A 175 -3.55 2.59 -27.54
C VAL A 175 -4.26 3.55 -28.49
N ALA A 176 -3.53 4.16 -29.44
CA ALA A 176 -4.11 5.06 -30.43
C ALA A 176 -5.16 4.38 -31.34
N ASN A 177 -5.03 3.07 -31.58
CA ASN A 177 -5.99 2.25 -32.31
C ASN A 177 -7.08 1.62 -31.42
N GLY A 178 -7.20 2.05 -30.16
CA GLY A 178 -8.28 1.66 -29.26
C GLY A 178 -8.07 0.33 -28.54
N PHE A 179 -6.85 -0.19 -28.46
CA PHE A 179 -6.54 -1.46 -27.79
C PHE A 179 -7.06 -1.53 -26.35
N CYS A 180 -6.88 -0.47 -25.56
CA CYS A 180 -7.30 -0.43 -24.16
C CYS A 180 -8.83 -0.48 -24.01
N SER A 181 -9.57 0.06 -24.98
CA SER A 181 -11.03 0.13 -24.97
C SER A 181 -11.70 -1.02 -25.72
N ASN A 182 -10.93 -1.81 -26.47
CA ASN A 182 -11.46 -2.89 -27.30
C ASN A 182 -11.96 -4.07 -26.45
N THR A 183 -13.15 -4.59 -26.75
CA THR A 183 -13.79 -5.69 -26.01
C THR A 183 -13.30 -7.08 -26.42
N PHE A 184 -12.59 -7.20 -27.53
CA PHE A 184 -11.98 -8.45 -28.00
C PHE A 184 -10.82 -8.90 -27.10
N TYR A 185 -10.11 -7.94 -26.48
CA TYR A 185 -9.01 -8.23 -25.56
C TYR A 185 -9.50 -8.19 -24.12
N THR A 186 -9.13 -9.21 -23.35
CA THR A 186 -9.37 -9.27 -21.91
C THR A 186 -8.50 -8.24 -21.19
N THR A 187 -8.92 -7.81 -19.99
CA THR A 187 -8.12 -6.93 -19.13
C THR A 187 -6.73 -7.52 -18.83
N ALA A 188 -6.63 -8.85 -18.68
CA ALA A 188 -5.35 -9.53 -18.50
C ALA A 188 -4.41 -9.38 -19.71
N GLN A 189 -4.91 -9.53 -20.93
CA GLN A 189 -4.12 -9.30 -22.15
C GLN A 189 -3.70 -7.83 -22.28
N LYS A 190 -4.60 -6.90 -21.97
CA LYS A 190 -4.28 -5.47 -21.99
C LYS A 190 -3.19 -5.14 -20.97
N THR A 191 -3.25 -5.72 -19.78
CA THR A 191 -2.25 -5.57 -18.72
C THR A 191 -0.91 -6.21 -19.11
N GLN A 192 -0.92 -7.39 -19.72
CA GLN A 192 0.28 -8.10 -20.16
C GLN A 192 1.04 -7.35 -21.25
N TYR A 193 0.33 -6.75 -22.22
CA TYR A 193 0.97 -6.13 -23.37
C TYR A 193 1.27 -4.66 -23.14
N CYS A 194 0.33 -3.91 -22.55
CA CYS A 194 0.38 -2.47 -22.45
C CYS A 194 -0.18 -1.99 -21.10
N GLY A 195 0.19 -2.64 -19.99
CA GLY A 195 -0.34 -2.33 -18.66
C GLY A 195 -0.21 -0.86 -18.30
N SER A 196 0.99 -0.29 -18.47
CA SER A 196 1.26 1.13 -18.19
C SER A 196 0.56 2.04 -19.21
N SER A 197 0.70 1.74 -20.50
CA SER A 197 0.07 2.48 -21.58
C SER A 197 -1.47 2.49 -21.53
N CYS A 198 -2.09 1.47 -20.93
CA CYS A 198 -3.55 1.39 -20.75
C CYS A 198 -4.01 1.84 -19.36
N ASN A 199 -3.12 2.31 -18.48
CA ASN A 199 -3.42 2.66 -17.08
C ASN A 199 -4.14 1.53 -16.33
N LEU A 200 -3.75 0.29 -16.59
CA LEU A 200 -4.25 -0.91 -15.88
C LEU A 200 -3.35 -1.31 -14.70
N CYS A 201 -2.19 -0.68 -14.68
CA CYS A 201 -1.26 -0.41 -13.62
C CYS A 201 -0.49 0.86 -14.07
#